data_AF-A0AAW9B9Q1-F1
#
_entry.id   AF-A0AAW9B9Q1-F1
#
_cell.length_a   1.000
_cell.length_b   1.000
_cell.length_c   1.000
_cell.angle_alpha   90.00
_cell.angle_beta   90.00
_cell.angle_gamma   90.00
#
_symmetry.space_group_name_H-M   'P 1'
#
loop_
_entity.id
_entity.type
_entity.pdbx_description
1 polymer ?
#
loop_
_entity_poly.entity_id
_entity_poly.type
_entity_poly.pdbx_seq_one_letter_code
_entity_poly.pdbx_strand_id
1 'polypeptide(L)'
;YPVARGNSRLMMYRIERNWYSLAEKIVKGNAEESEKARTKLRNDLLTLAPIFAEYEYFMSEEFSLIDCYLAPLLWRLPQLGIDLVGPGSKEIKVYMNRVFERDSFLASLTEAEREMRLVR
;
A
#
# COMPACT_ATOMS: atom_id res chain seq x y z
N TYR A 1 -0.69 12.15 24.91
CA TYR A 1 -0.68 11.00 23.97
C TYR A 1 -1.91 10.05 24.05
N PRO A 2 -3.16 10.51 23.94
CA PRO A 2 -4.29 9.67 23.49
C PRO A 2 -4.69 9.94 22.04
N VAL A 3 -4.61 11.20 21.61
CA VAL A 3 -5.11 11.66 20.30
C VAL A 3 -4.34 11.05 19.12
N ALA A 4 -3.00 11.09 19.16
CA ALA A 4 -2.17 10.47 18.12
C ALA A 4 -2.46 8.96 17.95
N ARG A 5 -2.61 8.23 19.07
CA ARG A 5 -2.97 6.80 19.06
C ARG A 5 -4.37 6.56 18.48
N GLY A 6 -5.33 7.44 18.78
CA GLY A 6 -6.67 7.41 18.17
C GLY A 6 -6.63 7.60 16.65
N ASN A 7 -5.83 8.56 16.19
CA ASN A 7 -5.66 8.84 14.76
C ASN A 7 -5.01 7.66 14.02
N SER A 8 -3.96 7.05 14.57
CA SER A 8 -3.33 5.86 13.96
C SER A 8 -4.33 4.69 13.83
N ARG A 9 -5.13 4.43 14.87
CA ARG A 9 -6.17 3.39 14.84
C ARG A 9 -7.24 3.66 13.79
N LEU A 10 -7.72 4.91 13.73
CA LEU A 10 -8.68 5.33 12.72
C LEU A 10 -8.12 5.13 11.30
N MET A 11 -6.83 5.43 11.11
CA MET A 11 -6.19 5.27 9.82
C MET A 11 -6.06 3.80 9.42
N MET A 12 -5.59 2.93 10.32
CA MET A 12 -5.55 1.48 10.07
C MET A 12 -6.93 0.94 9.67
N TYR A 13 -7.98 1.35 10.39
CA TYR A 13 -9.37 0.99 10.06
C TYR A 13 -9.80 1.49 8.67
N ARG A 14 -9.42 2.71 8.29
CA ARG A 14 -9.71 3.26 6.95
C ARG A 14 -8.98 2.49 5.86
N ILE A 15 -7.72 2.14 6.07
CA ILE A 15 -6.92 1.36 5.11
C ILE A 15 -7.60 0.00 4.86
N GLU A 16 -8.00 -0.69 5.93
CA GLU A 16 -8.67 -1.98 5.84
C GLU A 16 -10.00 -1.86 5.08
N ARG A 17 -10.87 -0.92 5.49
CA ARG A 17 -12.19 -0.79 4.86
C ARG A 17 -12.16 -0.25 3.44
N ASN A 18 -11.20 0.61 3.11
CA ASN A 18 -11.18 1.27 1.81
C ASN A 18 -10.32 0.49 0.82
N TRP A 19 -9.09 0.13 1.18
CA TRP A 19 -8.15 -0.44 0.21
C TRP A 19 -8.16 -1.96 0.22
N TYR A 20 -8.19 -2.61 1.39
CA TYR A 20 -8.26 -4.07 1.42
C TYR A 20 -9.60 -4.59 0.89
N SER A 21 -10.70 -3.87 1.09
CA SER A 21 -11.98 -4.22 0.45
C SER A 21 -11.94 -4.12 -1.08
N LEU A 22 -11.17 -3.17 -1.64
CA LEU A 22 -10.95 -3.08 -3.07
C LEU A 22 -10.04 -4.21 -3.56
N ALA A 23 -8.96 -4.50 -2.84
CA ALA A 23 -8.08 -5.64 -3.15
C ALA A 23 -8.85 -6.97 -3.16
N GLU A 24 -9.74 -7.19 -2.19
CA GLU A 24 -10.61 -8.36 -2.15
C GLU A 24 -11.56 -8.42 -3.36
N LYS A 25 -12.15 -7.28 -3.75
CA LYS A 25 -12.98 -7.19 -4.96
C LYS A 25 -12.21 -7.49 -6.24
N ILE A 26 -10.94 -7.11 -6.34
CA ILE A 26 -10.08 -7.42 -7.49
C ILE A 26 -9.84 -8.93 -7.61
N VAL A 27 -9.73 -9.62 -6.47
CA VAL A 27 -9.44 -11.07 -6.45
C VAL A 27 -10.71 -11.91 -6.63
N LYS A 28 -11.85 -11.48 -6.06
CA LYS A 28 -13.07 -12.29 -6.00
C LYS A 28 -14.18 -11.83 -6.95
N GLY A 29 -14.12 -10.59 -7.44
CA GLY A 29 -15.16 -10.00 -8.28
C GLY A 29 -15.13 -10.53 -9.71
N ASN A 30 -16.18 -10.20 -10.46
CA ASN A 30 -16.18 -10.45 -11.90
C ASN A 30 -15.21 -9.48 -12.64
N ALA A 31 -15.03 -9.67 -13.95
CA ALA A 31 -14.06 -8.88 -14.74
C ALA A 31 -14.33 -7.36 -14.67
N GLU A 32 -15.59 -6.94 -14.72
CA GLU A 32 -15.98 -5.53 -14.67
C GLU A 32 -15.74 -4.92 -13.28
N GLU A 33 -16.13 -5.64 -12.23
CA GLU A 33 -15.93 -5.22 -10.83
C GLU A 33 -14.44 -5.12 -10.50
N SER A 34 -13.66 -6.09 -10.96
CA SER A 34 -12.22 -6.14 -10.75
C SER A 34 -11.53 -4.95 -11.40
N GLU A 35 -11.89 -4.61 -12.63
CA GLU A 35 -11.28 -3.49 -13.34
C GLU A 35 -11.63 -2.13 -12.73
N LYS A 36 -12.91 -1.95 -12.32
CA LYS A 36 -13.34 -0.77 -11.57
C LYS A 36 -12.58 -0.65 -10.25
N ALA A 37 -12.40 -1.76 -9.52
CA ALA A 37 -11.67 -1.78 -8.27
C ALA A 37 -10.17 -1.50 -8.43
N ARG A 38 -9.52 -2.02 -9.48
CA ARG A 38 -8.12 -1.70 -9.82
C ARG A 38 -7.94 -0.22 -10.09
N THR A 39 -8.77 0.35 -10.97
CA THR A 39 -8.71 1.77 -11.32
C THR A 39 -8.92 2.64 -10.08
N LYS A 40 -9.91 2.30 -9.25
CA LYS A 40 -10.18 3.03 -8.01
C LYS A 40 -9.02 2.94 -7.03
N LEU A 41 -8.52 1.74 -6.74
CA LEU A 41 -7.42 1.55 -5.79
C LEU A 41 -6.16 2.28 -6.25
N ARG A 42 -5.83 2.20 -7.54
CA ARG A 42 -4.72 2.92 -8.14
C ARG A 42 -4.84 4.43 -7.94
N ASN A 43 -6.00 5.00 -8.27
CA ASN A 43 -6.23 6.43 -8.14
C ASN A 43 -6.15 6.87 -6.67
N ASP A 44 -6.82 6.13 -5.78
CA ASP A 44 -6.80 6.40 -4.34
C ASP A 44 -5.36 6.39 -3.80
N LEU A 45 -4.52 5.43 -4.20
CA LEU A 45 -3.11 5.40 -3.82
C LEU A 45 -2.34 6.61 -4.36
N LEU A 46 -2.52 6.98 -5.63
CA LEU A 46 -1.86 8.15 -6.23
C LEU A 46 -2.23 9.47 -5.52
N THR A 47 -3.43 9.58 -4.93
CA THR A 47 -3.80 10.77 -4.14
C THR A 47 -2.99 10.95 -2.87
N LEU A 48 -2.29 9.91 -2.39
CA LEU A 48 -1.43 9.95 -1.21
C LEU A 48 -0.04 10.52 -1.50
N ALA A 49 0.32 10.72 -2.77
CA ALA A 49 1.65 11.16 -3.15
C ALA A 49 2.15 12.43 -2.41
N PRO A 50 1.32 13.47 -2.17
CA PRO A 50 1.75 14.63 -1.39
C PRO A 50 2.17 14.28 0.05
N ILE A 51 1.54 13.27 0.67
CA ILE A 51 1.90 12.82 2.02
C ILE A 51 3.32 12.25 2.02
N PHE A 52 3.68 11.44 1.03
CA PHE A 52 5.02 10.87 0.90
C PHE A 52 6.08 11.86 0.41
N ALA A 53 5.65 13.02 -0.09
CA ALA A 53 6.54 14.14 -0.38
C ALA A 53 6.87 14.94 0.88
N GLU A 54 5.95 15.00 1.85
CA GLU A 54 6.11 15.74 3.11
C GLU A 54 6.77 14.89 4.20
N TYR A 55 6.39 13.61 4.33
CA TYR A 55 6.82 12.71 5.40
C TYR A 55 7.61 11.51 4.88
N GLU A 56 8.57 11.03 5.68
CA GLU A 56 9.35 9.82 5.33
C GLU A 56 8.50 8.54 5.36
N TYR A 57 7.56 8.43 6.29
CA TYR A 57 6.63 7.32 6.44
C TYR A 57 5.19 7.84 6.41
N PHE A 58 4.20 6.94 6.46
CA PHE A 58 2.81 7.34 6.27
C PHE A 58 2.32 8.29 7.39
N MET A 59 2.27 9.60 7.08
CA MET A 59 1.91 10.69 8.01
C MET A 59 2.82 10.79 9.25
N SER A 60 4.08 10.36 9.14
CA SER A 60 5.03 10.31 10.25
C SER A 60 6.48 10.33 9.72
N GLU A 61 7.41 10.92 10.48
CA GLU A 61 8.86 10.82 10.19
C GLU A 61 9.46 9.48 10.65
N GLU A 62 8.73 8.75 11.49
CA GLU A 62 9.15 7.45 12.01
C GLU A 62 8.26 6.32 11.49
N PHE A 63 8.89 5.18 11.22
CA PHE A 63 8.19 3.96 10.81
C PHE A 63 7.22 3.50 11.91
N SER A 64 5.98 3.18 11.52
CA SER A 64 4.89 2.88 12.45
C SER A 64 4.09 1.64 12.04
N LEU A 65 3.14 1.23 12.88
CA LEU A 65 2.21 0.15 12.54
C LEU A 65 1.36 0.45 11.30
N ILE A 66 1.11 1.72 10.97
CA ILE A 66 0.32 2.06 9.78
C ILE A 66 1.07 1.67 8.51
N ASP A 67 2.40 1.80 8.51
CA ASP A 67 3.27 1.35 7.43
C ASP A 67 3.25 -0.17 7.29
N CYS A 68 3.20 -0.90 8.41
CA CYS A 68 3.02 -2.36 8.40
C CYS A 68 1.69 -2.81 7.78
N TYR A 69 0.63 -1.99 7.86
CA TYR A 69 -0.65 -2.28 7.19
C TYR A 69 -0.60 -1.99 5.69
N LEU A 70 0.15 -0.95 5.30
CA LEU A 70 0.23 -0.49 3.92
C LEU A 70 1.23 -1.30 3.08
N ALA A 71 2.38 -1.66 3.63
CA ALA A 71 3.45 -2.31 2.90
C ALA A 71 3.03 -3.65 2.24
N PRO A 72 2.30 -4.57 2.91
CA PRO A 72 1.88 -5.82 2.28
C PRO A 72 0.91 -5.62 1.11
N LEU A 73 0.06 -4.59 1.18
CA LEU A 73 -0.84 -4.20 0.09
C LEU A 73 -0.03 -3.67 -1.11
N LEU A 74 0.91 -2.75 -0.85
CA LEU A 74 1.77 -2.19 -1.90
C LEU A 74 2.66 -3.26 -2.54
N TRP A 75 3.11 -4.25 -1.77
CA TRP A 75 3.91 -5.37 -2.27
C TRP A 75 3.15 -6.17 -3.35
N ARG A 76 1.85 -6.38 -3.14
CA ARG A 76 0.97 -7.20 -3.98
C ARG A 76 0.40 -6.49 -5.22
N LEU A 77 0.64 -5.19 -5.40
CA LEU A 77 0.09 -4.44 -6.55
C LEU A 77 0.31 -5.12 -7.92
N PRO A 78 1.49 -5.69 -8.24
CA PRO A 78 1.69 -6.38 -9.52
C PRO A 78 0.74 -7.57 -9.70
N GLN A 79 0.50 -8.37 -8.65
CA GLN A 79 -0.45 -9.48 -8.70
C GLN A 79 -1.91 -9.03 -8.82
N LEU A 80 -2.23 -7.85 -8.29
CA LEU A 80 -3.54 -7.23 -8.47
C LEU A 80 -3.72 -6.62 -9.88
N GLY A 81 -2.70 -6.66 -10.73
CA GLY A 81 -2.71 -6.02 -12.05
C GLY A 81 -2.68 -4.49 -11.97
N ILE A 82 -2.11 -3.93 -10.90
CA ILE A 82 -2.00 -2.49 -10.70
C ILE A 82 -0.55 -2.05 -10.90
N ASP A 83 -0.34 -1.17 -11.87
CA ASP A 83 0.89 -0.40 -12.01
C ASP A 83 0.66 1.06 -11.64
N LEU A 84 1.54 1.60 -10.82
CA LEU A 84 1.53 3.00 -10.41
C LEU A 84 2.28 3.82 -11.46
N VAL A 85 1.55 4.36 -12.43
CA VAL A 85 2.09 5.34 -13.40
C VAL A 85 1.29 6.63 -13.39
N GLY A 86 1.96 7.73 -13.74
CA GLY A 86 1.40 9.09 -13.73
C GLY A 86 1.94 9.98 -12.60
N PRO A 87 1.38 11.19 -12.45
CA PRO A 87 1.75 12.13 -11.39
C PRO A 87 1.58 11.50 -10.01
N GLY A 88 2.56 11.69 -9.11
CA GLY A 88 2.55 11.13 -7.76
C GLY A 88 3.08 9.70 -7.64
N SER A 89 3.27 8.99 -8.76
CA SER A 89 3.78 7.61 -8.72
C SER A 89 5.23 7.51 -8.23
N LYS A 90 6.04 8.55 -8.45
CA LYS A 90 7.45 8.57 -8.04
C LYS A 90 7.57 8.59 -6.51
N GLU A 91 6.82 9.45 -5.86
CA GLU A 91 6.83 9.66 -4.40
C GLU A 91 6.44 8.36 -3.69
N ILE A 92 5.38 7.70 -4.18
CA ILE A 92 4.93 6.42 -3.64
C ILE A 92 5.97 5.32 -3.90
N LYS A 93 6.58 5.27 -5.10
CA LYS A 93 7.62 4.28 -5.41
C LYS A 93 8.86 4.45 -4.52
N VAL A 94 9.24 5.68 -4.20
CA VAL A 94 10.33 5.95 -3.25
C VAL A 94 9.98 5.44 -1.85
N TYR A 95 8.78 5.73 -1.36
CA TYR A 95 8.29 5.18 -0.09
C TYR A 95 8.28 3.64 -0.09
N MET A 96 7.77 3.02 -1.17
CA MET A 96 7.74 1.57 -1.33
C MET A 96 9.14 0.96 -1.22
N ASN A 97 10.11 1.50 -1.96
CA ASN A 97 11.49 0.99 -1.92
C ASN A 97 12.07 1.09 -0.51
N ARG A 98 11.91 2.25 0.15
CA ARG A 98 12.37 2.46 1.53
C ARG A 98 11.81 1.41 2.48
N VAL A 99 10.50 1.15 2.41
CA VAL A 99 9.86 0.19 3.32
C VAL A 99 10.23 -1.25 2.98
N PHE A 100 10.34 -1.60 1.70
CA PHE A 100 10.66 -2.96 1.25
C PHE A 100 12.12 -3.35 1.49
N GLU A 101 13.04 -2.39 1.52
CA GLU A 101 14.45 -2.64 1.82
C GLU A 101 14.74 -2.83 3.31
N ARG A 102 13.76 -2.61 4.19
CA ARG A 102 13.95 -2.83 5.64
C ARG A 102 14.15 -4.31 5.94
N ASP A 103 15.16 -4.63 6.74
CA ASP A 103 15.44 -6.00 7.20
C ASP A 103 14.21 -6.69 7.81
N SER A 104 13.42 -5.94 8.59
CA SER A 104 12.20 -6.46 9.20
C SER A 104 11.14 -6.85 8.17
N PHE A 105 11.04 -6.10 7.06
CA PHE A 105 10.11 -6.42 5.98
C PHE A 105 10.60 -7.63 5.21
N LEU A 106 11.87 -7.63 4.78
CA LEU A 106 12.48 -8.76 4.06
C LEU A 106 12.40 -10.06 4.86
N ALA A 107 12.67 -10.01 6.16
CA ALA A 107 12.57 -11.16 7.06
C ALA A 107 11.11 -11.65 7.25
N SER A 108 10.13 -10.77 7.12
CA SER A 108 8.70 -11.13 7.25
C SER A 108 8.13 -11.82 6.00
N LEU A 109 8.75 -11.63 4.84
CA LEU A 109 8.25 -12.20 3.58
C LEU A 109 8.45 -13.71 3.53
N THR A 110 7.35 -14.42 3.27
CA THR A 110 7.39 -15.84 2.89
C THR A 110 8.01 -16.03 1.51
N GLU A 111 8.46 -17.24 1.19
CA GLU A 111 9.02 -17.57 -0.14
C GLU A 111 8.02 -17.25 -1.26
N ALA A 112 6.77 -17.66 -1.11
CA ALA A 112 5.69 -17.37 -2.06
C ALA A 112 5.47 -15.86 -2.26
N GLU A 113 5.62 -15.04 -1.21
CA GLU A 113 5.52 -13.58 -1.33
C GLU A 113 6.73 -12.96 -2.02
N ARG A 114 7.93 -13.52 -1.85
CA ARG A 114 9.13 -13.04 -2.56
C ARG A 114 9.02 -13.31 -4.05
N GLU A 115 8.54 -14.48 -4.43
CA GLU A 115 8.34 -14.86 -5.83
C GLU A 115 7.41 -13.92 -6.60
N MET A 116 6.44 -13.28 -5.90
CA MET A 116 5.50 -12.31 -6.51
C MET A 116 6.18 -11.16 -7.27
N ARG A 117 7.45 -10.85 -6.93
CA ARG A 117 8.23 -9.78 -7.56
C ARG A 117 9.51 -10.26 -8.26
N LEU A 118 9.84 -11.54 -8.14
CA LEU A 118 10.97 -12.15 -8.85
C LEU A 118 10.60 -12.57 -10.27
N VAL A 119 9.32 -12.84 -10.53
CA VAL A 119 8.82 -13.19 -11.86
C VAL A 119 8.74 -11.92 -12.71
N ARG A 120 9.78 -11.70 -13.52
CA ARG A 120 9.79 -10.77 -14.67
C ARG A 120 9.54 -11.54 -15.95
#